data_AF-A0A924TFI3-F1
#
_entry.id   AF-A0A924TFI3-F1
#
_cell.length_a   1.000
_cell.length_b   1.000
_cell.length_c   1.000
_cell.angle_alpha   90.00
_cell.angle_beta   90.00
_cell.angle_gamma   90.00
#
_symmetry.space_group_name_H-M   'P 1'
#
loop_
_entity.id
_entity.type
_entity.pdbx_description
1 polymer ?
#
loop_
_entity_poly.entity_id
_entity_poly.type
_entity_poly.pdbx_seq_one_letter_code
_entity_poly.pdbx_strand_id
1 'polypeptide(L)'
;MIPGEVLTLDGHIELNPGRKTNTISVANTGDRPIQVGSHYHFFETNVALQFDRKTSRGMRLNIASGTAVRFEPGQSRTVELVDLAGNRTVFGFRGLVMGSLTAKKAAVTKAVATPTDKAKATIKNAQSVKAKRAVKEAK
;
A
#
# COMPACT_ATOMS: atom_id res chain seq x y z
N MET A 1 -37.44 -12.74 -35.55
CA MET A 1 -35.98 -12.92 -35.60
C MET A 1 -35.34 -11.64 -35.10
N ILE A 2 -34.49 -11.70 -34.08
CA ILE A 2 -33.88 -10.52 -33.44
C ILE A 2 -32.35 -10.60 -33.66
N PRO A 3 -31.80 -9.92 -34.67
CA PRO A 3 -30.36 -9.91 -34.91
C PRO A 3 -29.60 -9.38 -33.68
N GLY A 4 -28.66 -10.19 -33.18
CA GLY A 4 -27.84 -9.83 -32.03
C GLY A 4 -28.45 -10.16 -30.66
N GLU A 5 -29.55 -10.90 -30.59
CA GLU A 5 -30.07 -11.38 -29.31
C GLU A 5 -29.05 -12.30 -28.61
N VAL A 6 -28.84 -12.08 -27.31
CA VAL A 6 -28.00 -12.92 -26.47
C VAL A 6 -28.92 -13.73 -25.57
N LEU A 7 -29.02 -15.02 -25.85
CA LEU A 7 -29.76 -15.98 -25.02
C LEU A 7 -28.76 -16.62 -24.05
N THR A 8 -28.81 -16.22 -22.79
CA THR A 8 -27.98 -16.81 -21.74
C THR A 8 -28.67 -18.03 -21.15
N LEU A 9 -27.88 -18.98 -20.67
CA LEU A 9 -28.39 -20.04 -19.81
C LEU A 9 -28.82 -19.46 -18.47
N ASP A 10 -29.81 -20.10 -17.84
CA ASP A 10 -30.18 -19.78 -16.47
C ASP A 10 -29.03 -20.10 -15.50
N GLY A 11 -28.91 -19.28 -14.45
CA GLY A 11 -27.95 -19.50 -13.38
C GLY A 11 -27.16 -18.25 -12.98
N HIS A 12 -26.16 -18.46 -12.13
CA HIS A 12 -25.29 -17.41 -11.62
C HIS A 12 -23.82 -17.80 -11.79
N ILE A 13 -22.97 -16.79 -12.02
CA ILE A 13 -21.52 -16.98 -12.09
C ILE A 13 -20.94 -16.62 -10.72
N GLU A 14 -20.33 -17.61 -10.06
CA GLU A 14 -19.65 -17.40 -8.78
C GLU A 14 -18.42 -16.50 -8.98
N LEU A 15 -18.31 -15.46 -8.15
CA LEU A 15 -17.17 -14.56 -8.16
C LEU A 15 -16.05 -15.11 -7.30
N ASN A 16 -14.86 -15.21 -7.90
CA ASN A 16 -13.62 -15.51 -7.19
C ASN A 16 -13.62 -16.85 -6.40
N PRO A 17 -14.02 -17.98 -7.01
CA PRO A 17 -14.20 -19.25 -6.31
C PRO A 17 -12.91 -19.74 -5.66
N GLY A 18 -13.05 -20.37 -4.48
CA GLY A 18 -11.96 -21.01 -3.76
C GLY A 18 -10.89 -20.06 -3.18
N ARG A 19 -11.10 -18.74 -3.24
CA ARG A 19 -10.18 -17.76 -2.65
C ARG A 19 -10.62 -17.38 -1.25
N LYS A 20 -9.63 -17.17 -0.38
CA LYS A 20 -9.87 -16.68 0.97
C LYS A 20 -10.47 -15.28 0.91
N THR A 21 -11.57 -15.10 1.63
CA THR A 21 -12.22 -13.80 1.83
C THR A 21 -12.07 -13.31 3.27
N ASN A 22 -12.28 -12.00 3.46
CA ASN A 22 -12.26 -11.36 4.76
C ASN A 22 -13.22 -10.17 4.77
N THR A 23 -14.15 -10.17 5.72
CA THR A 23 -15.17 -9.12 5.86
C THR A 23 -14.72 -8.10 6.88
N ILE A 24 -14.64 -6.83 6.48
CA ILE A 24 -14.16 -5.74 7.34
C ILE A 24 -15.11 -4.53 7.30
N SER A 25 -15.20 -3.82 8.43
CA SER A 25 -15.88 -2.53 8.51
C SER A 25 -14.92 -1.41 8.08
N VAL A 26 -15.38 -0.52 7.22
CA VAL A 26 -14.60 0.59 6.66
C VAL A 26 -15.38 1.88 6.81
N ALA A 27 -14.78 2.89 7.44
CA ALA A 27 -15.38 4.20 7.63
C ALA A 27 -14.60 5.28 6.87
N ASN A 28 -15.29 6.18 6.17
CA ASN A 28 -14.68 7.37 5.58
C ASN A 28 -14.75 8.52 6.58
N THR A 29 -13.60 8.88 7.15
CA THR A 29 -13.47 10.01 8.09
C THR A 29 -13.14 11.33 7.38
N GLY A 30 -13.05 11.31 6.05
CA GLY A 30 -12.79 12.49 5.23
C GLY A 30 -14.06 13.30 4.94
N ASP A 31 -13.84 14.50 4.41
CA ASP A 31 -14.87 15.45 3.98
C ASP A 31 -15.32 15.26 2.52
N ARG A 32 -14.68 14.34 1.80
CA ARG A 32 -14.92 14.06 0.38
C ARG A 32 -15.27 12.59 0.16
N PRO A 33 -16.10 12.29 -0.84
CA PRO A 33 -16.41 10.92 -1.18
C PRO A 33 -15.19 10.18 -1.72
N ILE A 34 -15.08 8.91 -1.38
CA ILE A 34 -13.97 8.04 -1.80
C ILE A 34 -14.54 6.81 -2.50
N GLN A 35 -14.02 6.50 -3.68
CA GLN A 35 -14.41 5.32 -4.44
C GLN A 35 -13.19 4.41 -4.66
N VAL A 36 -13.36 3.13 -4.33
CA VAL A 36 -12.30 2.12 -4.43
C VAL A 36 -12.71 1.05 -5.43
N GLY A 37 -11.88 0.84 -6.45
CA GLY A 37 -12.12 -0.14 -7.51
C GLY A 37 -11.82 -1.58 -7.11
N SER A 38 -12.39 -2.52 -7.85
CA SER A 38 -12.30 -3.98 -7.63
C SER A 38 -10.87 -4.54 -7.49
N HIS A 39 -9.89 -3.98 -8.20
CA HIS A 39 -8.51 -4.50 -8.29
C HIS A 39 -7.45 -3.63 -7.60
N TYR A 40 -7.89 -2.59 -6.87
CA TYR A 40 -6.97 -1.78 -6.09
C TYR A 40 -6.50 -2.55 -4.85
N HIS A 41 -5.20 -2.48 -4.52
CA HIS A 41 -4.69 -3.12 -3.30
C HIS A 41 -5.26 -2.42 -2.06
N PHE A 42 -6.20 -3.08 -1.37
CA PHE A 42 -7.07 -2.42 -0.40
C PHE A 42 -6.30 -1.78 0.77
N PHE A 43 -5.20 -2.40 1.17
CA PHE A 43 -4.24 -1.86 2.15
C PHE A 43 -3.73 -0.46 1.81
N GLU A 44 -3.57 -0.13 0.53
CA GLU A 44 -3.02 1.12 0.04
C GLU A 44 -4.10 2.13 -0.33
N THR A 45 -5.37 1.92 0.04
CA THR A 45 -6.42 2.91 -0.22
C THR A 45 -6.18 4.22 0.54
N ASN A 46 -6.98 5.24 0.26
CA ASN A 46 -6.89 6.56 0.86
C ASN A 46 -6.82 6.49 2.41
N VAL A 47 -5.96 7.32 3.04
CA VAL A 47 -5.78 7.37 4.51
C VAL A 47 -7.05 7.75 5.27
N ALA A 48 -7.95 8.50 4.63
CA ALA A 48 -9.22 8.89 5.23
C ALA A 48 -10.19 7.70 5.41
N LEU A 49 -9.89 6.54 4.80
CA LEU A 49 -10.59 5.30 5.10
C LEU A 49 -9.98 4.63 6.34
N GLN A 50 -10.75 4.58 7.42
CA GLN A 50 -10.40 3.94 8.68
C GLN A 50 -10.92 2.49 8.70
N PHE A 51 -10.00 1.54 8.88
CA PHE A 51 -10.24 0.11 9.01
C PHE A 51 -8.94 -0.58 9.46
N ASP A 52 -9.00 -1.89 9.74
CA ASP A 52 -7.80 -2.67 10.03
C ASP A 52 -6.96 -2.92 8.78
N ARG A 53 -5.92 -2.11 8.60
CA ARG A 53 -4.98 -2.21 7.48
C ARG A 53 -4.20 -3.53 7.52
N LYS A 54 -3.89 -4.09 8.69
CA LYS A 54 -3.04 -5.28 8.76
C LYS A 54 -3.74 -6.48 8.13
N THR A 55 -5.03 -6.63 8.39
CA THR A 55 -5.85 -7.73 7.88
C THR A 55 -6.21 -7.59 6.39
N SER A 56 -6.14 -6.38 5.83
CA SER A 56 -6.40 -6.13 4.40
C SER A 56 -5.16 -6.25 3.50
N ARG A 57 -3.98 -6.54 4.06
CA ARG A 57 -2.73 -6.60 3.29
C ARG A 57 -2.76 -7.79 2.34
N GLY A 58 -2.53 -7.51 1.06
CA GLY A 58 -2.58 -8.51 -0.01
C GLY A 58 -3.98 -8.86 -0.47
N MET A 59 -4.98 -8.05 -0.14
CA MET A 59 -6.38 -8.27 -0.53
C MET A 59 -6.91 -7.11 -1.39
N ARG A 60 -7.99 -7.38 -2.12
CA ARG A 60 -8.77 -6.42 -2.94
C ARG A 60 -10.26 -6.63 -2.70
N LEU A 61 -11.13 -5.74 -3.18
CA LEU A 61 -12.58 -5.90 -3.01
C LEU A 61 -13.09 -7.17 -3.71
N ASN A 62 -13.93 -7.95 -3.02
CA ASN A 62 -14.60 -9.13 -3.56
C ASN A 62 -15.86 -8.74 -4.36
N ILE A 63 -15.68 -7.99 -5.44
CA ILE A 63 -16.76 -7.50 -6.31
C ILE A 63 -16.45 -7.84 -7.77
N ALA A 64 -17.45 -7.69 -8.64
CA ALA A 64 -17.28 -7.90 -10.08
C ALA A 64 -16.16 -7.01 -10.65
N SER A 65 -15.40 -7.54 -11.60
CA SER A 65 -14.30 -6.81 -12.22
C SER A 65 -14.80 -5.51 -12.88
N GLY A 66 -14.01 -4.44 -12.79
CA GLY A 66 -14.37 -3.12 -13.30
C GLY A 66 -15.34 -2.30 -12.42
N THR A 67 -15.98 -2.92 -11.42
CA THR A 67 -16.85 -2.21 -10.48
C THR A 67 -16.07 -1.59 -9.31
N ALA A 68 -16.76 -0.79 -8.49
CA ALA A 68 -16.18 -0.08 -7.35
C ALA A 68 -17.18 0.06 -6.19
N VAL A 69 -16.65 0.23 -4.98
CA VAL A 69 -17.43 0.61 -3.79
C VAL A 69 -17.17 2.07 -3.47
N ARG A 70 -18.25 2.82 -3.25
CA ARG A 70 -18.24 4.24 -2.89
C ARG A 70 -18.55 4.41 -1.39
N PHE A 71 -17.80 5.30 -0.77
CA PHE A 71 -17.93 5.71 0.63
C PHE A 71 -18.17 7.22 0.67
N GLU A 72 -19.36 7.63 1.10
CA GLU A 72 -19.66 9.05 1.34
C GLU A 72 -18.92 9.58 2.58
N PRO A 73 -18.73 10.91 2.72
CA PRO A 73 -18.18 11.50 3.94
C PRO A 73 -18.91 11.04 5.20
N GLY A 74 -18.17 10.58 6.21
CA GLY A 74 -18.73 10.08 7.48
C GLY A 74 -19.38 8.69 7.40
N GLN A 75 -19.50 8.08 6.22
CA GLN A 75 -20.15 6.79 6.06
C GLN A 75 -19.27 5.64 6.56
N SER A 76 -19.86 4.71 7.31
CA SER A 76 -19.30 3.40 7.60
C SER A 76 -20.03 2.31 6.83
N ARG A 77 -19.29 1.35 6.27
CA ARG A 77 -19.84 0.23 5.52
C ARG A 77 -18.96 -1.00 5.69
N THR A 78 -19.61 -2.15 5.82
CA THR A 78 -18.94 -3.45 5.77
C THR A 78 -18.72 -3.87 4.32
N VAL A 79 -17.49 -4.28 4.01
CA VAL A 79 -17.11 -4.79 2.69
C VAL A 79 -16.41 -6.13 2.82
N GLU A 80 -16.55 -6.97 1.79
CA GLU A 80 -15.81 -8.22 1.69
C GLU A 80 -14.57 -8.02 0.80
N LEU A 81 -13.44 -8.50 1.28
CA LEU A 81 -12.18 -8.53 0.56
C LEU A 81 -11.86 -9.96 0.13
N VAL A 82 -11.09 -10.10 -0.95
CA VAL A 82 -10.56 -11.37 -1.45
C VAL A 82 -9.06 -11.26 -1.66
N ASP A 83 -8.34 -12.34 -1.42
CA ASP A 83 -6.89 -12.42 -1.62
C ASP A 83 -6.47 -12.11 -3.07
N LEU A 84 -5.37 -11.37 -3.23
CA LEU A 84 -4.72 -11.20 -4.53
C LEU A 84 -4.17 -12.55 -5.02
N ALA A 85 -4.38 -12.84 -6.31
CA ALA A 85 -3.87 -14.05 -6.95
C ALA A 85 -2.56 -13.75 -7.73
N GLY A 86 -2.12 -14.72 -8.54
CA GLY A 86 -0.89 -14.63 -9.32
C GLY A 86 0.36 -14.59 -8.43
N ASN A 87 1.38 -13.82 -8.83
CA ASN A 87 2.66 -13.74 -8.11
C ASN A 87 2.58 -13.01 -6.76
N ARG A 88 1.42 -12.44 -6.40
CA ARG A 88 1.22 -11.64 -5.18
C ARG A 88 2.29 -10.55 -5.00
N THR A 89 2.64 -9.89 -6.10
CA THR A 89 3.57 -8.75 -6.15
C THR A 89 2.80 -7.47 -6.42
N VAL A 90 3.09 -6.42 -5.66
CA VAL A 90 2.39 -5.13 -5.74
C VAL A 90 3.38 -4.00 -6.00
N PHE A 91 3.15 -3.23 -7.06
CA PHE A 91 3.94 -2.08 -7.48
C PHE A 91 3.02 -0.89 -7.80
N GLY A 92 3.52 0.34 -7.65
CA GLY A 92 2.73 1.56 -7.88
C GLY A 92 1.88 1.93 -6.67
N PHE A 93 0.56 2.06 -6.85
CA PHE A 93 -0.41 2.50 -5.83
C PHE A 93 0.08 3.68 -4.99
N ARG A 94 0.33 3.46 -3.69
CA ARG A 94 0.89 4.47 -2.78
C ARG A 94 2.36 4.21 -2.45
N GLY A 95 2.99 3.27 -3.13
CA GLY A 95 4.38 2.90 -2.94
C GLY A 95 4.66 2.17 -1.63
N LEU A 96 3.63 1.67 -0.92
CA LEU A 96 3.81 1.10 0.43
C LEU A 96 4.32 -0.34 0.41
N VAL A 97 4.16 -1.06 -0.71
CA VAL A 97 4.63 -2.45 -0.87
C VAL A 97 5.84 -2.54 -1.77
N MET A 98 5.71 -2.09 -3.03
CA MET A 98 6.77 -2.10 -4.05
C MET A 98 7.56 -3.41 -4.09
N GLY A 99 6.86 -4.54 -4.20
CA GLY A 99 7.47 -5.87 -4.24
C GLY A 99 6.52 -7.00 -3.88
N SER A 100 7.10 -8.16 -3.54
CA SER A 100 6.36 -9.35 -3.13
C SER A 100 5.68 -9.19 -1.77
N LEU A 101 4.44 -9.67 -1.65
CA LEU A 101 3.69 -9.76 -0.40
C LEU A 101 4.09 -10.97 0.44
N THR A 102 4.72 -11.98 -0.15
CA THR A 102 5.21 -13.18 0.57
C THR A 102 6.60 -12.98 1.16
N ALA A 103 7.34 -11.98 0.66
CA ALA A 103 8.62 -11.61 1.25
C ALA A 103 8.38 -11.00 2.65
N LYS A 104 8.80 -11.72 3.71
CA LYS A 104 9.08 -11.08 5.00
C LYS A 104 10.19 -10.08 4.76
N LYS A 105 9.87 -8.79 4.56
CA LYS A 105 10.89 -7.75 4.52
C LYS A 105 11.47 -7.64 5.93
N ALA A 106 12.73 -8.08 6.09
CA ALA A 106 13.62 -7.61 7.13
C ALA A 106 13.53 -6.07 7.16
N ALA A 107 13.39 -5.52 8.36
CA ALA A 107 13.30 -4.09 8.59
C ALA A 107 14.50 -3.38 7.93
N VAL A 108 14.22 -2.53 6.94
CA VAL A 108 15.16 -1.50 6.53
C VAL A 108 14.40 -0.19 6.53
N THR A 109 14.41 0.44 7.71
CA THR A 109 14.42 1.90 7.84
C THR A 109 15.49 2.48 6.94
N LYS A 110 15.10 3.38 6.03
CA LYS A 110 15.96 4.49 5.59
C LYS A 110 15.12 5.63 4.99
N ALA A 111 15.02 6.68 5.80
CA ALA A 111 15.01 8.10 5.50
C ALA A 111 14.45 8.54 4.13
N VAL A 112 13.29 9.21 4.17
CA VAL A 112 13.03 10.34 3.27
C VAL A 112 13.95 11.48 3.75
N ALA A 113 15.08 11.66 3.06
CA ALA A 113 15.91 12.85 3.19
C ALA A 113 15.49 13.84 2.09
N THR A 114 14.90 14.95 2.51
CA THR A 114 14.65 16.13 1.68
C THR A 114 15.99 16.73 1.23
N PRO A 115 16.14 17.17 -0.04
CA PRO A 115 17.41 17.68 -0.54
C PRO A 115 17.58 19.16 -0.18
N THR A 116 18.07 19.46 1.02
CA THR A 116 18.63 20.78 1.35
C THR A 116 19.64 20.64 2.50
N ASP A 117 20.73 21.42 2.46
CA ASP A 117 21.86 21.46 3.39
C ASP A 117 23.02 20.46 3.21
N LYS A 118 23.59 20.42 1.99
CA LYS A 118 25.02 20.07 1.79
C LYS A 118 25.95 21.28 2.01
N ALA A 119 25.83 22.00 3.12
CA ALA A 119 26.65 23.21 3.36
C ALA A 119 27.37 23.31 4.72
N LYS A 120 27.32 22.29 5.61
CA LYS A 120 27.96 22.42 6.95
C LYS A 120 28.86 21.26 7.43
N ALA A 121 29.33 20.40 6.53
CA ALA A 121 30.19 19.27 6.91
C ALA A 121 31.66 19.36 6.43
N THR A 122 32.19 20.57 6.20
CA THR A 122 33.60 20.79 5.78
C THR A 122 34.49 21.32 6.91
N ILE A 123 33.97 21.55 8.12
CA ILE A 123 34.76 22.09 9.25
C ILE A 123 34.63 21.16 10.45
N LYS A 124 35.29 19.99 10.42
CA LYS A 124 35.59 19.21 11.64
C LYS A 124 36.76 18.22 11.54
N ASN A 125 37.43 18.11 10.39
CA ASN A 125 38.64 17.27 10.24
C ASN A 125 39.98 18.05 10.26
N ALA A 126 39.97 19.34 10.59
CA ALA A 126 41.19 20.15 10.70
C ALA A 126 41.77 20.26 12.12
N GLN A 127 41.10 19.74 13.15
CA GLN A 127 41.53 19.90 14.55
C GLN A 127 42.13 18.65 15.21
N SER A 128 42.28 17.52 14.50
CA SER A 128 42.92 16.31 15.06
C SER A 128 44.35 16.05 14.56
N VAL A 129 44.89 16.89 13.66
CA VAL A 129 46.24 16.69 13.09
C VAL A 129 47.34 17.47 13.84
N LYS A 130 47.00 18.49 14.65
CA LYS A 130 47.98 19.22 15.48
C LYS A 130 48.33 18.54 16.82
N ALA A 131 47.59 17.52 17.25
CA ALA A 131 47.85 16.82 18.52
C ALA A 131 48.80 15.61 18.40
N LYS A 132 49.19 15.18 17.19
CA LYS A 132 50.08 14.02 16.97
C LYS A 132 51.54 14.36 16.69
N ARG A 133 51.94 15.64 16.72
CA ARG A 133 53.34 16.06 16.46
C ARG A 133 54.12 16.51 17.71
N ALA A 134 53.51 16.52 18.90
CA ALA A 134 54.15 16.98 20.14
C ALA A 134 54.61 15.84 21.10
N VAL A 135 54.49 14.56 20.72
CA VAL A 135 54.89 13.42 21.58
C VAL A 135 56.05 12.61 20.96
N LYS A 136 56.69 13.10 19.90
CA LYS A 136 57.82 12.42 19.24
C LYS A 136 59.18 13.16 19.34
N GLU A 137 59.31 14.08 20.29
CA GLU A 137 60.57 14.78 20.62
C GLU A 137 60.97 14.67 22.11
N ALA A 138 60.41 13.70 22.83
CA ALA A 138 60.86 13.33 24.17
C ALA A 138 61.16 11.83 24.21
N LYS A 139 62.21 11.43 23.50
CA LYS A 139 62.99 10.21 23.80
C LYS A 139 64.42 10.40 23.33
#